data_AF-A0A7J4L7X8-F1
#
_entry.id   AF-A0A7J4L7X8-F1
#
_cell.length_a   1.000
_cell.length_b   1.000
_cell.length_c   1.000
_cell.angle_alpha   90.00
_cell.angle_beta   90.00
_cell.angle_gamma   90.00
#
_symmetry.space_group_name_H-M   'P 1'
#
loop_
_entity.id
_entity.type
_entity.pdbx_description
1 polymer ?
#
loop_
_entity_poly.entity_id
_entity_poly.type
_entity_poly.pdbx_seq_one_letter_code
_entity_poly.pdbx_strand_id
1 'polypeptide(L)' 'EELKVLNEMKKMIEVKFNSKVEIELAEKSKEQKAKNAFPGKPAIVVF' A
#
# COMPACT_ATOMS: atom_id res chain seq x y z
N GLU A 1 -7.55 10.91 2.98
CA GLU A 1 -6.57 11.25 4.03
C GLU A 1 -5.54 10.13 4.22
N GLU A 2 -5.99 8.89 4.46
CA GLU A 2 -5.13 7.69 4.62
C GLU A 2 -4.14 7.46 3.47
N LEU A 3 -4.60 7.56 2.21
CA LEU A 3 -3.73 7.45 1.03
C LEU A 3 -2.57 8.46 1.05
N LYS A 4 -2.81 9.68 1.52
CA LYS A 4 -1.78 10.74 1.56
C LYS A 4 -0.73 10.41 2.62
N VAL A 5 -1.16 10.02 3.82
CA VAL A 5 -0.26 9.60 4.91
C VAL A 5 0.61 8.41 4.47
N LEU A 6 0.00 7.39 3.86
CA LEU A 6 0.75 6.24 3.34
C LEU A 6 1.77 6.66 2.26
N ASN A 7 1.41 7.59 1.36
CA ASN A 7 2.34 8.12 0.36
C ASN A 7 3.50 8.92 0.97
N GLU A 8 3.28 9.67 2.04
CA GLU A 8 4.35 10.37 2.76
C GLU A 8 5.32 9.37 3.43
N MET A 9 4.79 8.26 3.94
CA MET A 9 5.59 7.18 4.54
C MET A 9 6.28 6.28 3.50
N LYS A 10 5.88 6.35 2.22
CA LYS A 10 6.37 5.46 1.15
C LYS A 10 7.89 5.33 1.13
N LYS A 11 8.61 6.46 1.06
CA LYS A 11 10.09 6.47 0.98
C LYS A 11 10.73 5.80 2.20
N MET A 12 10.16 6.01 3.38
CA MET A 12 10.64 5.37 4.61
C MET A 12 10.48 3.85 4.53
N ILE A 13 9.34 3.36 4.03
CA ILE A 13 9.07 1.93 3.87
C ILE A 13 10.03 1.33 2.82
N GLU A 14 10.22 2.00 1.68
CA GLU A 14 11.13 1.55 0.62
C GLU A 14 12.56 1.37 1.14
N VAL A 15 13.08 2.36 1.89
CA VAL A 15 14.43 2.29 2.48
C VAL A 15 14.50 1.22 3.56
N LYS A 16 13.51 1.15 4.46
CA LYS A 16 13.51 0.21 5.58
C LYS A 16 13.51 -1.25 5.13
N PHE A 17 12.77 -1.55 4.07
CA PHE A 17 12.63 -2.91 3.56
C PHE A 17 13.50 -3.19 2.32
N ASN A 18 14.30 -2.22 1.88
CA ASN A 18 15.11 -2.28 0.65
C ASN A 18 14.30 -2.82 -0.54
N SER A 19 13.08 -2.31 -0.69
CA SER A 19 12.09 -2.80 -1.63
C SER A 19 11.41 -1.65 -2.36
N LYS A 20 10.94 -1.89 -3.59
CA LYS A 20 10.06 -0.93 -4.28
C LYS A 20 8.65 -1.03 -3.73
N VAL A 21 8.02 0.10 -3.40
CA VAL A 21 6.66 0.13 -2.85
C VAL A 21 5.75 0.88 -3.83
N GLU A 22 4.54 0.37 -4.03
CA GLU A 22 3.49 1.06 -4.76
C GLU A 22 2.24 1.13 -3.89
N ILE A 23 1.63 2.30 -3.83
CA ILE A 23 0.48 2.56 -2.97
C ILE A 23 -0.63 3.07 -3.88
N GLU A 24 -1.69 2.29 -3.97
CA GLU A 24 -2.84 2.57 -4.80
C GLU A 24 -4.14 2.40 -4.02
N LEU A 25 -5.23 2.93 -4.56
CA LEU A 25 -6.57 2.65 -4.04
C LEU A 25 -6.95 1.21 -4.37
N ALA A 26 -7.61 0.52 -3.44
CA ALA A 26 -8.04 -0.87 -3.62
C ALA A 26 -8.88 -1.06 -4.91
N GLU A 27 -9.69 -0.06 -5.28
CA GLU A 27 -10.52 -0.04 -6.49
C GLU A 27 -9.71 -0.08 -7.80
N LYS A 28 -8.44 0.35 -7.76
CA LYS A 28 -7.55 0.39 -8.93
C LYS A 28 -6.67 -0.85 -9.04
N SER A 29 -6.60 -1.66 -7.99
CA SER A 29 -5.72 -2.81 -7.93
C SER A 29 -6.28 -4.00 -8.71
N LYS A 30 -5.38 -4.71 -9.40
CA LYS A 30 -5.70 -5.99 -10.07
C LYS A 30 -5.51 -7.20 -9.15
N GLU A 31 -4.89 -7.00 -7.99
CA GLU A 31 -4.57 -8.06 -7.05
C GLU A 31 -5.83 -8.50 -6.28
N GLN A 32 -6.12 -9.80 -6.28
CA GLN A 32 -7.29 -10.33 -5.56
C GLN A 32 -7.26 -9.98 -4.06
N LYS A 33 -6.06 -9.87 -3.49
CA LYS A 33 -5.84 -9.53 -2.08
C LYS A 33 -6.31 -8.12 -1.72
N ALA A 34 -6.41 -7.20 -2.70
CA ALA A 34 -6.93 -5.85 -2.48
C ALA A 34 -8.38 -5.83 -1.98
N LYS A 35 -9.18 -6.88 -2.28
CA LYS A 35 -10.56 -7.04 -1.78
C LYS A 35 -10.65 -7.17 -0.25
N ASN A 36 -9.54 -7.51 0.42
CA ASN A 36 -9.48 -7.64 1.87
C ASN A 36 -9.01 -6.34 2.57
N ALA A 37 -8.79 -5.26 1.81
CA ALA A 37 -8.48 -3.96 2.38
C ALA A 37 -9.74 -3.34 3.03
N PHE A 38 -9.58 -2.76 4.21
CA PHE A 38 -10.62 -2.02 4.93
C PHE A 38 -10.07 -0.65 5.33
N PRO A 39 -10.93 0.35 5.62
CA PRO A 39 -10.48 1.63 6.15
C PRO A 39 -9.62 1.43 7.41
N GLY A 40 -8.42 2.02 7.46
CA GLY A 40 -7.46 1.84 8.55
C GLY A 40 -6.68 0.51 8.52
N LYS A 41 -6.95 -0.38 7.55
CA LYS A 41 -6.28 -1.68 7.38
C LYS A 41 -6.00 -1.95 5.89
N PRO A 42 -4.87 -1.46 5.35
CA PRO A 42 -4.50 -1.71 3.96
C PRO A 42 -4.14 -3.18 3.71
N ALA A 43 -4.43 -3.68 2.51
CA ALA A 43 -3.94 -4.96 2.04
C ALA A 43 -2.52 -4.84 1.49
N ILE A 44 -1.64 -5.78 1.83
CA ILE A 44 -0.23 -5.77 1.40
C ILE A 44 0.04 -7.00 0.53
N VAL A 45 0.59 -6.78 -0.66
CA VAL A 45 1.04 -7.80 -1.60
C VAL A 45 2.57 -7.74 -1.71
N VAL A 46 3.24 -8.89 -1.68
CA VAL A 46 4.71 -9.02 -1.75
C VAL A 46 5.02 -10.09 -2.79
N PHE A 47 6.04 -9.86 -3.61
CA PHE A 47 6.52 -10.75 -4.68
C PHE A 47 7.94 -11.23 -4.39
#